data_AF-A0A7V8ZD71-F1
#
_entry.id   AF-A0A7V8ZD71-F1
#
_cell.length_a   1.000
_cell.length_b   1.000
_cell.length_c   1.000
_cell.angle_alpha   90.00
_cell.angle_beta   90.00
_cell.angle_gamma   90.00
#
_symmetry.space_group_name_H-M   'P 1'
#
loop_
_entity.id
_entity.type
_entity.pdbx_description
1 polymer ?
#
loop_
_entity_poly.entity_id
_entity_poly.type
_entity_poly.pdbx_seq_one_letter_code
_entity_poly.pdbx_strand_id
1 'polypeptide(L)'
;MPKDESLARFRRVVAHALAQLESRRGEVNDLNVFPVADGDTGDNMAMTLHAVLDELDRLNGEPIDEIGREQVVAAVARAALL
;
A
#
# COMPACT_ATOMS: atom_id res chain seq x y z
N MET A 1 29.14 2.50 -0.03
CA MET A 1 27.91 2.43 0.79
C MET A 1 27.09 1.25 0.27
N PRO A 2 26.52 0.39 1.13
CA PRO A 2 25.55 -0.60 0.67
C PRO A 2 24.38 0.11 -0.02
N LYS A 3 23.78 -0.51 -1.04
CA LYS A 3 22.58 0.03 -1.70
C LYS A 3 21.47 0.21 -0.66
N ASP A 4 20.80 1.37 -0.67
CA ASP A 4 19.64 1.59 0.18
C ASP A 4 18.45 0.75 -0.33
N GLU A 5 18.20 -0.39 0.31
CA GLU A 5 17.10 -1.29 -0.01
C GLU A 5 15.78 -0.91 0.68
N SER A 6 15.65 0.32 1.23
CA SER A 6 14.45 0.72 1.97
C SER A 6 13.18 0.65 1.12
N LEU A 7 13.26 1.03 -0.17
CA LEU A 7 12.13 0.94 -1.09
C LEU A 7 11.70 -0.52 -1.33
N ALA A 8 12.67 -1.41 -1.60
CA ALA A 8 12.41 -2.84 -1.81
C ALA A 8 11.83 -3.51 -0.54
N ARG A 9 12.36 -3.17 0.64
CA ARG A 9 11.81 -3.64 1.92
C ARG A 9 10.39 -3.15 2.14
N PHE A 10 10.12 -1.87 1.87
CA PHE A 10 8.80 -1.29 2.03
C PHE A 10 7.79 -1.95 1.09
N ARG A 11 8.12 -2.09 -0.20
CA ARG A 11 7.31 -2.83 -1.18
C ARG A 11 6.98 -4.25 -0.70
N ARG A 12 7.97 -4.98 -0.17
CA ARG A 12 7.75 -6.33 0.37
C ARG A 12 6.75 -6.33 1.53
N VAL A 13 6.88 -5.38 2.47
CA VAL A 13 5.95 -5.25 3.59
C VAL A 13 4.53 -4.98 3.11
N VAL A 14 4.35 -4.03 2.17
CA VAL A 14 3.04 -3.70 1.60
C VAL A 14 2.43 -4.91 0.88
N ALA A 15 3.23 -5.64 0.08
CA ALA A 15 2.75 -6.82 -0.64
C ALA A 15 2.27 -7.93 0.31
N HIS A 16 2.98 -8.16 1.41
CA HIS A 16 2.52 -9.11 2.43
C HIS A 16 1.28 -8.62 3.18
N ALA A 17 1.21 -7.33 3.50
CA ALA A 17 0.04 -6.74 4.15
C ALA A 17 -1.22 -6.89 3.27
N LEU A 18 -1.11 -6.60 1.97
CA LEU A 18 -2.18 -6.81 1.01
C LEU A 18 -2.61 -8.27 0.94
N ALA A 19 -1.66 -9.21 0.79
CA ALA A 19 -2.00 -10.64 0.73
C ALA A 19 -2.72 -11.13 2.00
N GLN A 20 -2.32 -10.65 3.17
CA GLN A 20 -3.02 -10.96 4.43
C GLN A 20 -4.41 -10.33 4.48
N LEU A 21 -4.54 -9.06 4.07
CA LEU A 21 -5.83 -8.37 4.00
C LEU A 21 -6.78 -9.08 3.05
N GLU A 22 -6.34 -9.43 1.84
CA GLU A 22 -7.14 -10.15 0.84
C GLU A 22 -7.64 -11.48 1.38
N SER A 23 -6.79 -12.23 2.11
CA SER A 23 -7.17 -13.52 2.71
C SER A 23 -8.27 -13.40 3.78
N ARG A 24 -8.46 -12.22 4.35
CA ARG A 24 -9.44 -11.92 5.40
C ARG A 24 -10.41 -10.80 5.00
N ARG A 25 -10.51 -10.50 3.70
CA ARG A 25 -11.26 -9.34 3.19
C ARG A 25 -12.72 -9.35 3.61
N GLY A 26 -13.37 -10.50 3.54
CA GLY A 26 -14.76 -10.67 4.00
C GLY A 26 -14.91 -10.41 5.50
N GLU A 27 -14.00 -10.94 6.32
CA GLU A 27 -14.00 -10.68 7.77
C GLU A 27 -13.85 -9.17 8.06
N VAL A 28 -13.01 -8.46 7.30
CA VAL A 28 -12.85 -7.01 7.45
C VAL A 28 -14.07 -6.24 6.97
N ASN A 29 -14.71 -6.66 5.88
CA ASN A 29 -15.99 -6.10 5.43
C ASN A 29 -17.07 -6.20 6.53
N ASP A 30 -17.06 -7.29 7.30
CA ASP A 30 -18.03 -7.54 8.38
C ASP A 30 -17.73 -6.78 9.68
N LEU A 31 -16.50 -6.30 9.89
CA LEU A 31 -16.11 -5.61 11.13
C LEU A 31 -16.65 -4.17 11.24
N ASN A 32 -16.77 -3.45 10.12
CA ASN A 32 -17.19 -2.06 10.14
C ASN A 32 -18.73 -1.94 10.10
N VAL A 33 -19.33 -1.68 11.26
CA VAL A 33 -20.79 -1.73 11.46
C VAL A 33 -21.39 -0.37 11.87
N PHE A 34 -20.70 0.76 11.64
CA PHE A 34 -21.16 2.08 12.10
C PHE A 34 -21.24 3.13 10.98
N PRO A 35 -22.33 3.92 10.84
CA PRO A 35 -23.68 3.72 11.40
C PRO A 35 -24.53 2.71 10.62
N VAL A 36 -24.11 2.34 9.41
CA VAL A 36 -24.70 1.31 8.53
C VAL A 36 -23.55 0.48 7.98
N ALA A 37 -23.71 -0.84 7.90
CA ALA A 37 -22.72 -1.73 7.33
C ALA A 37 -22.78 -1.64 5.80
N ASP A 38 -21.90 -0.83 5.19
CA ASP A 38 -21.78 -0.74 3.74
C ASP A 38 -21.03 -1.96 3.15
N GLY A 39 -20.41 -2.77 4.02
CA GLY A 39 -19.88 -4.10 3.68
C GLY A 39 -18.68 -4.08 2.73
N ASP A 40 -17.99 -2.95 2.62
CA ASP A 40 -16.96 -2.68 1.62
C ASP A 40 -15.61 -2.24 2.24
N THR A 41 -15.46 -2.28 3.56
CA THR A 41 -14.28 -1.72 4.24
C THR A 41 -12.99 -2.45 3.86
N GLY A 42 -13.02 -3.77 3.79
CA GLY A 42 -11.92 -4.60 3.30
C GLY A 42 -11.65 -4.38 1.81
N ASP A 43 -12.68 -4.13 0.99
CA ASP A 43 -12.51 -3.76 -0.42
C ASP A 43 -11.79 -2.41 -0.56
N ASN A 44 -12.24 -1.39 0.17
CA ASN A 44 -11.61 -0.07 0.21
C ASN A 44 -10.15 -0.15 0.64
N MET A 45 -9.85 -0.89 1.72
CA MET A 45 -8.47 -1.08 2.17
C MET A 45 -7.61 -1.85 1.16
N ALA A 46 -8.17 -2.85 0.47
CA ALA A 46 -7.44 -3.60 -0.56
C ALA A 46 -7.12 -2.70 -1.76
N MET A 47 -8.07 -1.90 -2.23
CA MET A 47 -7.84 -0.91 -3.29
C MET A 47 -6.74 0.08 -2.92
N THR A 48 -6.75 0.62 -1.69
CA THR A 48 -5.71 1.51 -1.19
C THR A 48 -4.32 0.85 -1.24
N LEU A 49 -4.19 -0.41 -0.79
CA LEU A 49 -2.90 -1.11 -0.79
C LEU A 49 -2.43 -1.49 -2.20
N HIS A 50 -3.36 -1.83 -3.11
CA HIS A 50 -3.06 -2.04 -4.53
C HIS A 50 -2.50 -0.77 -5.16
N ALA A 51 -3.15 0.38 -4.97
CA ALA A 51 -2.68 1.66 -5.50
C ALA A 51 -1.27 2.02 -4.99
N VAL A 52 -0.98 1.74 -3.71
CA VAL A 52 0.36 1.91 -3.15
C VAL A 52 1.38 0.98 -3.82
N LEU A 53 1.05 -0.29 -4.05
CA LEU A 53 1.97 -1.22 -4.73
C LEU A 53 2.25 -0.80 -6.16
N ASP A 54 1.24 -0.38 -6.90
CA ASP A 54 1.39 0.11 -8.28
C ASP A 54 2.35 1.31 -8.33
N GLU A 55 2.20 2.25 -7.40
CA GLU A 55 3.10 3.41 -7.31
C GLU A 55 4.53 3.00 -6.90
N LEU A 56 4.69 2.04 -5.99
CA LEU A 56 6.00 1.51 -5.63
C LEU A 56 6.66 0.79 -6.81
N ASP A 57 5.90 0.03 -7.60
CA ASP A 57 6.40 -0.65 -8.80
C ASP A 57 6.83 0.35 -9.88
N ARG A 58 6.11 1.47 -10.01
CA ARG A 58 6.50 2.60 -10.87
C ARG A 58 7.82 3.23 -10.43
N LEU A 59 8.05 3.37 -9.12
CA LEU A 59 9.27 3.96 -8.55
C LEU A 59 10.46 2.99 -8.55
N ASN A 60 10.24 1.68 -8.63
CA ASN A 60 11.28 0.65 -8.51
C ASN A 60 12.26 0.61 -9.71
N GLY A 61 12.09 1.49 -10.71
CA GLY A 61 13.00 1.67 -11.84
C GLY A 61 14.21 2.57 -11.55
N GLU A 62 14.18 3.35 -10.46
CA GLU A 62 15.23 4.32 -10.09
C GLU A 62 15.73 4.06 -8.66
N PRO A 63 17.04 4.27 -8.36
CA PRO A 63 17.55 4.23 -6.99
C PRO A 63 16.85 5.27 -6.09
N ILE A 64 16.54 4.90 -4.85
CA ILE A 64 15.92 5.83 -3.88
C ILE A 64 16.73 7.12 -3.65
N ASP A 65 18.06 7.02 -3.79
CA ASP A 65 18.99 8.16 -3.67
C ASP A 65 18.81 9.17 -4.81
N GLU A 66 18.28 8.75 -5.96
CA GLU A 66 17.97 9.62 -7.11
C GLU A 66 16.57 10.23 -7.00
N ILE A 67 15.59 9.46 -6.52
CA ILE A 67 14.20 9.91 -6.35
C ILE A 67 14.07 10.87 -5.15
N GLY A 68 14.78 10.58 -4.06
CA GLY A 68 14.65 11.30 -2.79
C GLY A 68 13.51 10.76 -1.91
N ARG A 69 13.79 10.62 -0.61
CA ARG A 69 12.85 10.04 0.38
C ARG A 69 11.54 10.80 0.50
N GLU A 70 11.57 12.13 0.48
CA GLU A 70 10.36 12.97 0.55
C GLU A 70 9.44 12.74 -0.64
N GLN A 71 10.00 12.58 -1.83
CA GLN A 71 9.25 12.32 -3.04
C GLN A 71 8.62 10.93 -3.02
N VAL A 72 9.34 9.91 -2.54
CA VAL A 72 8.77 8.56 -2.32
C VAL A 72 7.59 8.61 -1.35
N VAL A 73 7.75 9.28 -0.20
CA VAL A 73 6.68 9.40 0.81
C VAL A 73 5.48 10.13 0.22
N ALA A 74 5.69 11.25 -0.46
CA ALA A 74 4.62 12.03 -1.06
C ALA A 74 3.87 11.26 -2.15
N ALA A 75 4.58 10.46 -2.95
CA ALA A 75 3.97 9.67 -4.00
C ALA A 75 3.12 8.52 -3.46
N VAL A 76 3.64 7.77 -2.49
CA VAL A 76 2.89 6.71 -1.80
C VAL A 76 1.67 7.27 -1.05
N ALA A 77 1.82 8.42 -0.39
CA ALA A 77 0.71 9.06 0.31
C ALA A 77 -0.41 9.51 -0.65
N ARG A 78 -0.07 9.97 -1.85
CA ARG A 78 -1.07 10.29 -2.89
C ARG A 78 -1.73 9.03 -3.42
N ALA A 79 -0.96 7.98 -3.69
CA ALA A 79 -1.48 6.71 -4.18
C ALA A 79 -2.48 6.08 -3.20
N ALA A 80 -2.23 6.21 -1.89
CA ALA A 80 -3.13 5.69 -0.86
C ALA A 80 -4.51 6.41 -0.77
N LEU A 81 -4.73 7.46 -1.56
CA LEU A 81 -5.99 8.21 -1.62
C LEU A 81 -6.76 8.00 -2.93
N LEU A 82 -6.24 7.15 -3.83
CA LEU A 82 -6.90 6.74 -5.09
C LEU A 82 -7.78 5.52 -4.86
#